data_AF-D9TQE3-F1
#
_entry.id   AF-D9TQE3-F1
#
_cell.length_a   1.000
_cell.length_b   1.000
_cell.length_c   1.000
_cell.angle_alpha   90.00
_cell.angle_beta   90.00
_cell.angle_gamma   90.00
#
_symmetry.space_group_name_H-M   'P 1'
#
loop_
_entity.id
_entity.type
_entity.pdbx_description
1 polymer ?
#
loop_
_entity_poly.entity_id
_entity_poly.type
_entity_poly.pdbx_seq_one_letter_code
_entity_poly.pdbx_strand_id
1 'polypeptide(L)'
;MNKKTKKIVYGALIAALYAVMTIALAPISYGQIQVRVAEALTVLPFFSSYSILGLFVGCIIANMVGGNGVFDIVFGSLATLISAVITYYIGKSNLKYKRYLAPLPPVVINAVIIGIELNVVFKLPLVASMLWVGLGEMVACYVLGLPLLLYIDKNEKIKEMLG
;
A
#
# COMPACT_ATOMS: atom_id res chain seq x y z
N MET A 1 -21.69 -8.78 18.15
CA MET A 1 -20.45 -9.25 17.48
C MET A 1 -19.25 -8.93 18.37
N ASN A 2 -18.33 -9.88 18.59
CA ASN A 2 -17.15 -9.67 19.46
C ASN A 2 -16.18 -8.64 18.83
N LYS A 3 -15.55 -7.77 19.65
CA LYS A 3 -14.57 -6.76 19.19
C LYS A 3 -13.42 -7.39 18.40
N LYS A 4 -12.97 -8.61 18.76
CA LYS A 4 -11.94 -9.35 18.01
C LYS A 4 -12.44 -9.74 16.61
N THR A 5 -13.65 -10.29 16.51
CA THR A 5 -14.27 -10.65 15.23
C THR A 5 -14.41 -9.45 14.31
N LYS A 6 -14.84 -8.29 14.83
CA LYS A 6 -14.96 -7.05 14.04
C LYS A 6 -13.63 -6.62 13.41
N LYS A 7 -12.53 -6.73 14.17
CA LYS A 7 -11.18 -6.36 13.73
C LYS A 7 -10.60 -7.32 12.69
N ILE A 8 -10.87 -8.61 12.82
CA ILE A 8 -10.50 -9.61 11.81
C ILE A 8 -11.26 -9.36 10.51
N VAL A 9 -12.58 -9.13 10.59
CA VAL A 9 -13.41 -8.81 9.42
C VAL A 9 -12.91 -7.53 8.73
N TYR A 10 -12.57 -6.50 9.49
CA TYR A 10 -11.99 -5.27 8.94
C TYR A 10 -10.68 -5.52 8.18
N GLY A 11 -9.73 -6.27 8.75
CA GLY A 11 -8.50 -6.65 8.07
C GLY A 11 -8.75 -7.49 6.81
N ALA A 12 -9.69 -8.43 6.86
CA ALA A 12 -10.06 -9.27 5.72
C ALA A 12 -10.70 -8.46 4.58
N LEU A 13 -11.53 -7.46 4.90
CA LEU A 13 -12.11 -6.53 3.92
C LEU A 13 -11.02 -5.71 3.23
N ILE A 14 -10.02 -5.23 3.98
CA ILE A 14 -8.87 -4.52 3.39
C ILE A 14 -8.07 -5.43 2.48
N ALA A 15 -7.79 -6.67 2.91
CA ALA A 15 -7.09 -7.65 2.09
C ALA A 15 -7.84 -7.93 0.77
N ALA A 16 -9.15 -8.13 0.85
CA ALA A 16 -10.00 -8.36 -0.31
C ALA A 16 -10.02 -7.14 -1.26
N LEU A 17 -10.20 -5.93 -0.72
CA LEU A 17 -10.18 -4.70 -1.52
C LEU A 17 -8.84 -4.51 -2.21
N TYR A 18 -7.74 -4.67 -1.47
CA TYR A 18 -6.40 -4.55 -2.04
C TYR A 18 -6.20 -5.56 -3.17
N ALA A 19 -6.49 -6.84 -2.93
CA ALA A 19 -6.31 -7.89 -3.92
C ALA A 19 -7.15 -7.65 -5.17
N VAL A 20 -8.44 -7.35 -5.00
CA VAL A 20 -9.36 -7.10 -6.12
C VAL A 20 -8.93 -5.88 -6.92
N MET A 21 -8.56 -4.77 -6.27
CA MET A 21 -8.10 -3.56 -6.98
C MET A 21 -6.84 -3.85 -7.79
N THR A 22 -5.86 -4.55 -7.21
CA THR A 22 -4.60 -4.86 -7.91
C THR A 22 -4.82 -5.80 -9.09
N ILE A 23 -5.62 -6.86 -8.91
CA ILE A 23 -5.90 -7.86 -9.94
C ILE A 23 -6.79 -7.29 -11.05
N ALA A 24 -7.87 -6.57 -10.71
CA ALA A 24 -8.77 -5.98 -11.70
C ALA A 24 -8.07 -4.91 -12.55
N LEU A 25 -7.07 -4.22 -11.98
CA LEU A 25 -6.24 -3.24 -12.66
C LEU A 25 -4.87 -3.81 -13.08
N ALA A 26 -4.75 -5.13 -13.23
CA ALA A 26 -3.49 -5.80 -13.57
C ALA A 26 -2.68 -5.15 -14.71
N PRO A 27 -3.29 -4.68 -15.83
CA PRO A 27 -2.54 -4.03 -16.92
C PRO A 27 -1.77 -2.77 -16.47
N ILE A 28 -2.28 -2.10 -15.44
CA ILE A 28 -1.70 -0.87 -14.89
C ILE A 28 -0.83 -1.19 -13.66
N SER A 29 -1.25 -2.16 -12.85
CA SER A 29 -0.57 -2.57 -11.61
C SER A 29 0.78 -3.24 -11.84
N TYR A 30 0.97 -3.96 -12.95
CA TYR A 30 2.16 -4.81 -13.20
C TYR A 30 3.00 -4.39 -14.43
N GLY A 31 2.73 -3.21 -15.00
CA GLY A 31 3.45 -2.69 -16.18
C GLY A 31 4.89 -2.20 -15.88
N GLN A 32 5.47 -1.38 -16.76
CA GLN A 32 6.79 -0.76 -16.49
C GLN A 32 6.70 0.43 -15.53
N ILE A 33 5.61 1.19 -15.60
CA ILE A 33 5.36 2.33 -14.69
C ILE A 33 4.75 1.88 -13.36
N GLN A 34 4.14 0.68 -13.31
CA GLN A 34 3.45 0.08 -12.16
C GLN A 34 2.70 1.08 -11.29
N VAL A 35 1.47 1.43 -11.68
CA VAL A 35 0.60 2.24 -10.81
C VAL A 35 -0.25 1.29 -9.99
N ARG A 36 0.22 0.91 -8.80
CA ARG A 36 -0.55 0.04 -7.91
C ARG A 36 -1.57 0.86 -7.14
N VAL A 37 -2.75 1.06 -7.76
CA VAL A 37 -3.85 1.85 -7.18
C VAL A 37 -4.23 1.38 -5.77
N ALA A 38 -4.09 0.08 -5.48
CA ALA A 38 -4.34 -0.49 -4.15
C ALA A 38 -3.40 0.06 -3.05
N GLU A 39 -2.23 0.58 -3.39
CA GLU A 39 -1.31 1.22 -2.44
C GLU A 39 -1.89 2.51 -1.86
N ALA A 40 -2.94 3.09 -2.45
CA ALA A 40 -3.73 4.15 -1.83
C ALA A 40 -4.31 3.72 -0.46
N LEU A 41 -4.54 2.42 -0.24
CA LEU A 41 -5.05 1.88 1.02
C LEU A 41 -3.97 1.80 2.12
N THR A 42 -2.69 2.01 1.80
CA THR A 42 -1.59 2.03 2.80
C THR A 42 -1.66 3.21 3.76
N VAL A 43 -2.53 4.18 3.50
CA VAL A 43 -2.86 5.25 4.45
C VAL A 43 -3.75 4.77 5.61
N LEU A 44 -4.46 3.65 5.48
CA LEU A 44 -5.34 3.12 6.54
C LEU A 44 -4.59 2.72 7.83
N PRO A 45 -3.38 2.14 7.77
CA PRO A 45 -2.48 2.01 8.91
C PRO A 45 -2.30 3.27 9.75
N PHE A 46 -2.44 4.48 9.19
CA PHE A 46 -2.40 5.73 9.95
C PHE A 46 -3.41 5.75 11.12
N PHE A 47 -4.56 5.08 10.94
CA PHE A 47 -5.64 5.04 11.94
C PHE A 47 -5.65 3.73 12.75
N SER A 48 -5.27 2.60 12.14
CA SER A 48 -5.47 1.28 12.75
C SER A 48 -4.39 0.26 12.36
N SER A 49 -3.82 -0.42 13.35
CA SER A 49 -2.79 -1.45 13.14
C SER A 49 -3.32 -2.71 12.45
N TYR A 50 -4.63 -2.99 12.53
CA TYR A 50 -5.24 -4.15 11.86
C TYR A 50 -5.20 -4.05 10.34
N SER A 51 -5.15 -2.82 9.82
CA SER A 51 -5.01 -2.54 8.39
C SER A 51 -3.69 -3.07 7.83
N ILE A 52 -2.63 -3.14 8.64
CA ILE A 52 -1.29 -3.56 8.23
C ILE A 52 -1.33 -5.01 7.73
N LEU A 53 -1.89 -5.93 8.54
CA LEU A 53 -2.01 -7.33 8.16
C LEU A 53 -2.96 -7.52 6.97
N GLY A 54 -4.03 -6.72 6.89
CA GLY A 54 -4.94 -6.74 5.75
C GLY A 54 -4.22 -6.41 4.44
N LEU A 55 -3.44 -5.32 4.41
CA LEU A 55 -2.67 -4.91 3.23
C LEU A 55 -1.61 -5.95 2.85
N PHE A 56 -0.89 -6.49 3.84
CA PHE A 56 0.13 -7.51 3.60
C PHE A 56 -0.46 -8.78 2.96
N VAL A 57 -1.55 -9.31 3.53
CA VAL A 57 -2.23 -10.50 2.99
C VAL A 57 -2.84 -10.19 1.63
N GLY A 58 -3.44 -9.02 1.44
CA GLY A 58 -3.96 -8.59 0.14
C GLY A 58 -2.89 -8.50 -0.93
N CYS A 59 -1.70 -8.01 -0.59
CA CYS A 59 -0.55 -7.92 -1.50
C CYS A 59 -0.02 -9.30 -1.90
N ILE A 60 0.10 -10.23 -0.94
CA ILE A 60 0.47 -11.62 -1.24
C ILE A 60 -0.51 -12.23 -2.25
N ILE A 61 -1.82 -12.11 -1.97
CA ILE A 61 -2.86 -12.67 -2.83
C ILE A 61 -2.81 -12.05 -4.23
N ALA A 62 -2.69 -10.73 -4.32
CA ALA A 62 -2.58 -10.03 -5.59
C ALA A 62 -1.39 -10.55 -6.40
N ASN A 63 -0.21 -10.60 -5.79
CA ASN A 63 1.04 -10.96 -6.47
C ASN A 63 1.10 -12.45 -6.83
N MET A 64 0.43 -13.32 -6.08
CA MET A 64 0.25 -14.72 -6.47
C MET A 64 -0.54 -14.87 -7.77
N VAL A 65 -1.49 -13.97 -8.02
CA VAL A 65 -2.31 -13.94 -9.24
C VAL A 65 -1.63 -13.14 -10.37
N GLY A 66 -0.87 -12.09 -10.03
CA GLY A 66 -0.24 -11.17 -10.96
C GLY A 66 0.83 -11.77 -11.87
N GLY A 67 1.44 -12.89 -11.47
CA GLY A 67 2.30 -13.68 -12.35
C GLY A 67 3.72 -13.15 -12.57
N ASN A 68 4.14 -12.08 -11.89
CA ASN A 68 5.51 -11.53 -11.95
C ASN A 68 6.58 -12.41 -11.29
N GLY A 69 6.18 -13.51 -10.67
CA GLY A 69 7.05 -14.51 -10.07
C GLY A 69 7.17 -14.41 -8.55
N VAL A 70 7.98 -15.29 -7.97
CA VAL A 70 8.14 -15.42 -6.51
C VAL A 70 8.78 -14.17 -5.89
N PHE A 71 9.60 -13.45 -6.67
CA PHE A 71 10.24 -12.21 -6.20
C PHE A 71 9.20 -11.14 -5.87
N ASP A 72 8.24 -10.83 -6.75
CA ASP A 72 7.17 -9.86 -6.49
C ASP A 72 6.31 -10.28 -5.29
N ILE A 73 6.00 -11.58 -5.16
CA ILE A 73 5.19 -12.09 -4.04
C ILE A 73 5.88 -11.81 -2.70
N VAL A 74 7.18 -12.07 -2.60
CA VAL A 74 7.91 -11.87 -1.34
C VAL A 74 8.28 -10.41 -1.15
N PHE A 75 9.01 -9.82 -2.09
CA PHE A 75 9.55 -8.48 -1.95
C PHE A 75 8.48 -7.39 -2.07
N GLY A 76 7.51 -7.54 -2.96
CA GLY A 76 6.38 -6.62 -3.06
C GLY A 76 5.52 -6.63 -1.79
N SER A 77 5.22 -7.82 -1.24
CA SER A 77 4.45 -7.89 0.01
C SER A 77 5.23 -7.33 1.20
N LEU A 78 6.54 -7.60 1.29
CA LEU A 78 7.40 -7.01 2.32
C LEU A 78 7.51 -5.49 2.18
N ALA A 79 7.59 -4.97 0.95
CA ALA A 79 7.60 -3.53 0.67
C ALA A 79 6.33 -2.87 1.22
N THR A 80 5.15 -3.41 0.88
CA THR A 80 3.86 -2.93 1.39
C THR A 80 3.78 -3.05 2.92
N LEU A 81 4.28 -4.15 3.51
CA LEU A 81 4.29 -4.34 4.96
C LEU A 81 5.14 -3.28 5.67
N ILE A 82 6.37 -3.06 5.23
CA ILE A 82 7.27 -2.06 5.81
C ILE A 82 6.64 -0.68 5.69
N SER A 83 6.07 -0.36 4.53
CA SER A 83 5.39 0.91 4.26
C SER A 83 4.20 1.14 5.18
N ALA A 84 3.37 0.11 5.37
CA ALA A 84 2.22 0.14 6.26
C ALA A 84 2.64 0.33 7.73
N VAL A 85 3.70 -0.33 8.18
CA VAL A 85 4.24 -0.18 9.53
C VAL A 85 4.76 1.24 9.77
N ILE A 86 5.54 1.79 8.84
CA ILE A 86 6.03 3.17 8.96
C ILE A 86 4.85 4.15 8.97
N THR A 87 3.87 3.96 8.11
CA THR A 87 2.67 4.81 8.05
C THR A 87 1.87 4.79 9.36
N TYR A 88 1.77 3.63 10.01
CA TYR A 88 1.17 3.50 11.35
C TYR A 88 1.92 4.33 12.40
N TYR A 89 3.26 4.25 12.41
CA TYR A 89 4.06 5.04 13.35
C TYR A 89 4.03 6.54 13.05
N ILE A 90 3.95 6.94 11.77
CA ILE A 90 3.71 8.34 11.38
C ILE A 90 2.37 8.82 11.96
N GLY A 91 1.31 8.01 11.88
CA GLY A 91 0.01 8.32 12.49
C GLY A 91 0.06 8.56 13.99
N LYS A 92 0.83 7.73 14.71
CA LYS A 92 1.04 7.84 16.17
C LYS A 92 2.02 8.95 16.58
N SER A 93 2.80 9.50 15.65
CA SER A 93 3.78 10.55 15.94
C SER A 93 3.12 11.93 16.18
N ASN A 94 3.91 12.83 16.77
CA ASN A 94 3.58 14.25 16.97
C ASN A 94 4.09 15.17 15.84
N LEU A 95 4.38 14.61 14.66
CA LEU A 95 4.89 15.39 13.52
C LEU A 95 3.84 16.37 13.01
N LYS A 96 4.25 17.63 12.77
CA LYS A 96 3.38 18.72 12.31
C LYS A 96 2.68 18.43 10.97
N TYR A 97 3.36 17.72 10.06
CA TYR A 97 2.88 17.41 8.71
C TYR A 97 2.62 15.92 8.47
N LYS A 98 2.35 15.14 9.53
CA LYS A 98 2.21 13.67 9.44
C LYS A 98 1.22 13.18 8.38
N ARG A 99 0.16 13.93 8.10
CA ARG A 99 -0.84 13.59 7.07
C ARG A 99 -0.26 13.56 5.66
N TYR A 100 0.65 14.49 5.35
CA TYR A 100 1.33 14.57 4.06
C TYR A 100 2.51 13.61 3.97
N LEU A 101 3.07 13.21 5.12
CA LEU A 101 4.13 12.21 5.18
C LEU A 101 3.61 10.78 5.12
N ALA A 102 2.36 10.53 5.50
CA ALA A 102 1.78 9.19 5.54
C ALA A 102 1.78 8.45 4.19
N PRO A 103 1.56 9.09 3.03
CA PRO A 103 1.66 8.43 1.72
C PRO A 103 3.10 8.33 1.19
N LEU A 104 4.10 8.88 1.88
CA LEU A 104 5.49 8.87 1.40
C LEU A 104 6.21 7.51 1.55
N PRO A 105 6.08 6.77 2.67
CA PRO A 105 6.66 5.44 2.82
C PRO A 105 6.38 4.47 1.66
N PRO A 106 5.11 4.24 1.24
CA PRO A 106 4.82 3.31 0.13
C PRO A 106 5.52 3.76 -1.16
N VAL A 107 5.50 5.05 -1.47
CA VAL A 107 6.17 5.61 -2.65
C VAL A 107 7.66 5.29 -2.66
N VAL A 108 8.37 5.62 -1.58
CA VAL A 108 9.84 5.46 -1.54
C VAL A 108 10.22 3.98 -1.50
N ILE A 109 9.52 3.19 -0.71
CA ILE A 109 9.85 1.78 -0.51
C ILE A 109 9.54 0.97 -1.76
N ASN A 110 8.37 1.15 -2.37
CA ASN A 110 8.03 0.46 -3.62
C ASN A 110 8.95 0.91 -4.76
N ALA A 111 9.26 2.21 -4.88
CA ALA A 111 10.21 2.71 -5.88
C ALA A 111 11.56 1.98 -5.80
N VAL A 112 12.10 1.80 -4.59
CA VAL A 112 13.39 1.12 -4.39
C VAL A 112 13.27 -0.38 -4.59
N ILE A 113 12.36 -1.05 -3.88
CA ILE A 113 12.28 -2.51 -3.86
C ILE A 113 11.83 -3.06 -5.22
N ILE A 114 10.74 -2.52 -5.78
CA ILE A 114 10.23 -2.96 -7.08
C ILE A 114 11.15 -2.47 -8.22
N GLY A 115 11.77 -1.30 -8.08
CA GLY A 115 12.78 -0.84 -9.03
C GLY A 115 13.97 -1.79 -9.13
N ILE A 116 14.46 -2.29 -7.99
CA ILE A 116 15.50 -3.34 -7.93
C ILE A 116 14.99 -4.64 -8.55
N GLU A 117 13.77 -5.06 -8.23
CA GLU A 117 13.17 -6.26 -8.80
C GLU A 117 13.14 -6.20 -10.34
N LEU A 118 12.65 -5.09 -10.90
CA LEU A 118 12.60 -4.86 -12.34
C LEU A 118 13.99 -4.90 -12.99
N ASN A 119 15.01 -4.40 -12.30
CA ASN A 119 16.39 -4.49 -12.78
C ASN A 119 16.94 -5.93 -12.72
N VAL A 120 16.66 -6.67 -11.64
CA VAL A 120 17.19 -8.02 -11.45
C VAL A 120 16.54 -9.01 -12.41
N VAL A 121 15.20 -8.98 -12.49
CA VAL A 121 14.36 -9.94 -13.24
C VAL A 121 14.32 -9.60 -14.72
N PHE A 122 14.05 -8.34 -15.07
CA PHE A 122 13.82 -7.91 -16.46
C PHE A 122 15.02 -7.16 -17.08
N LYS A 123 16.13 -7.00 -16.35
CA LYS A 123 17.33 -6.27 -16.79
C LYS A 123 17.08 -4.82 -17.23
N LEU A 124 16.01 -4.22 -16.71
CA LEU A 124 15.67 -2.82 -17.00
C LEU A 124 16.62 -1.85 -16.27
N PRO A 125 16.86 -0.64 -16.80
CA PRO A 125 17.75 0.33 -16.17
C PRO A 125 17.24 0.72 -14.76
N LEU A 126 18.04 0.44 -13.73
CA LEU A 126 17.64 0.57 -12.33
C LEU A 126 17.03 1.94 -11.99
N VAL A 127 17.75 3.01 -12.29
CA VAL A 127 17.33 4.38 -11.97
C VAL A 127 16.03 4.74 -12.69
N ALA A 128 15.88 4.34 -13.96
CA ALA A 128 14.66 4.58 -14.71
C ALA A 128 13.47 3.79 -14.11
N SER A 129 13.67 2.52 -13.75
CA SER A 129 12.65 1.69 -13.10
C SER A 129 12.21 2.28 -11.76
N MET A 130 13.17 2.71 -10.92
CA MET A 130 12.87 3.34 -9.63
C MET A 130 12.07 4.63 -9.81
N LEU A 131 12.45 5.48 -10.77
CA LEU A 131 11.75 6.72 -11.06
C LEU A 131 10.33 6.46 -11.59
N TRP A 132 10.17 5.49 -12.49
CA TRP A 132 8.87 5.17 -13.07
C TRP A 132 7.90 4.58 -12.04
N VAL A 133 8.35 3.60 -11.26
CA VAL A 133 7.55 3.04 -10.15
C VAL A 133 7.25 4.14 -9.14
N GLY A 134 8.25 4.95 -8.75
CA GLY A 134 8.03 6.04 -7.81
C GLY A 134 7.00 7.06 -8.30
N LEU A 135 6.98 7.38 -9.60
CA LEU A 135 5.96 8.23 -10.22
C LEU A 135 4.58 7.59 -10.17
N GLY A 136 4.46 6.30 -10.50
CA GLY A 136 3.20 5.57 -10.43
C GLY A 136 2.66 5.50 -9.01
N GLU A 137 3.51 5.19 -8.05
CA GLU A 137 3.17 5.15 -6.63
C GLU A 137 2.81 6.54 -6.08
N MET A 138 3.48 7.61 -6.53
CA MET A 138 3.08 8.98 -6.17
C MET A 138 1.66 9.27 -6.64
N VAL A 139 1.28 8.84 -7.84
CA VAL A 139 -0.09 8.98 -8.33
C VAL A 139 -1.05 8.19 -7.45
N ALA A 140 -0.80 6.91 -7.21
CA ALA A 140 -1.67 6.09 -6.36
C ALA A 140 -1.82 6.66 -4.93
N CYS A 141 -0.70 6.97 -4.29
CA CYS A 141 -0.67 7.34 -2.87
C CYS A 141 -1.08 8.80 -2.62
N TYR A 142 -0.69 9.76 -3.47
CA TYR A 142 -1.03 11.18 -3.26
C TYR A 142 -2.31 11.60 -3.96
N VAL A 143 -2.65 11.04 -5.13
CA VAL A 143 -3.90 11.43 -5.83
C VAL A 143 -5.11 10.71 -5.22
N LEU A 144 -4.95 9.47 -4.74
CA LEU A 144 -6.06 8.70 -4.16
C LEU A 144 -5.90 8.53 -2.63
N GLY A 145 -4.72 8.14 -2.17
CA GLY A 145 -4.46 7.87 -0.74
C GLY A 145 -4.58 9.12 0.15
N LEU A 146 -4.02 10.26 -0.25
CA LEU A 146 -4.07 11.49 0.56
C LEU A 146 -5.51 12.03 0.71
N PRO A 147 -6.34 12.15 -0.35
CA PRO A 147 -7.74 12.51 -0.20
C PRO A 147 -8.52 11.53 0.70
N LEU A 148 -8.27 10.23 0.56
CA LEU A 148 -8.87 9.21 1.42
C LEU A 148 -8.49 9.43 2.90
N LEU A 149 -7.21 9.66 3.19
CA LEU A 149 -6.73 9.95 4.53
C LEU A 149 -7.39 11.20 5.10
N LEU A 150 -7.43 12.30 4.34
CA LEU A 150 -8.03 13.55 4.79
C LEU A 150 -9.54 13.43 5.02
N TYR A 151 -10.23 12.65 4.19
CA TYR A 151 -11.65 12.37 4.35
C TYR A 151 -11.94 11.58 5.63
N ILE A 152 -11.17 10.53 5.90
CA ILE A 152 -11.31 9.74 7.14
C ILE A 152 -10.94 10.61 8.35
N ASP A 153 -9.89 11.42 8.26
CA ASP A 153 -9.43 12.23 9.39
C ASP A 153 -10.42 13.33 9.77
N LYS A 154 -11.22 13.84 8.84
CA LYS A 154 -12.30 14.79 9.13
C LYS A 154 -13.53 14.14 9.77
N ASN A 155 -13.74 12.84 9.58
CA ASN A 155 -14.94 12.14 10.02
C ASN A 155 -14.67 11.32 11.29
N GLU A 156 -14.98 11.88 12.46
CA GLU A 156 -14.77 11.23 13.76
C GLU A 156 -15.47 9.87 13.87
N LYS A 157 -16.70 9.75 13.36
CA LYS A 157 -17.44 8.47 13.35
C LYS A 157 -16.71 7.38 12.59
N ILE A 158 -16.10 7.71 11.43
CA ILE A 158 -15.33 6.73 10.66
C ILE A 158 -14.06 6.38 11.43
N LYS A 159 -13.40 7.36 12.04
CA LYS A 159 -12.20 7.13 12.86
C LYS A 159 -12.46 6.19 14.04
N GLU A 160 -13.58 6.37 14.74
CA GLU A 160 -14.03 5.48 15.81
C GLU A 160 -14.37 4.07 15.31
N MET A 161 -14.84 3.93 14.07
CA MET A 161 -15.08 2.61 13.49
C MET A 161 -13.79 1.86 13.17
N LEU A 162 -12.70 2.57 12.89
CA LEU A 162 -11.39 1.99 12.50
C LEU A 162 -10.48 1.68 13.70
N GLY A 163 -10.62 2.37 14.84
CA GLY A 163 -9.87 2.15 16.09
C GLY A 163 -10.36 0.98 16.94
#